data_AF-A0A434U6J6-F1
#
_entry.id   AF-A0A434U6J6-F1
#
_cell.length_a   1.000
_cell.length_b   1.000
_cell.length_c   1.000
_cell.angle_alpha   90.00
_cell.angle_beta   90.00
_cell.angle_gamma   90.00
#
_symmetry.space_group_name_H-M   'P 1'
#
loop_
_entity.id
_entity.type
_entity.pdbx_description
1 polymer ?
#
loop_
_entity_poly.entity_id
_entity_poly.type
_entity_poly.pdbx_seq_one_letter_code
_entity_poly.pdbx_strand_id
1 'polypeptide(L)'
;MSLLSETPNPSRRALLMTGGALFAWAYLPRFARAADHRDPRLIVIILRGALDGLSTIGPLGDPDYAGLHGDIALSLSGANAALPLDSFFAINPAMPVFARLFKAGQAAAVHAAATGYRERSHFDGQDVLESGLPGPGNATTGWLNRAIASLPAGERVAKLGGLAVGPSTPLVIRGAAPVLGWAPQALPTPSDALAERVLDLYNHRDPVLA
;
A
#
# COMPACT_ATOMS: atom_id res chain seq x y z
N MET A 1 -44.68 -23.81 -41.14
CA MET A 1 -43.63 -23.28 -40.26
C MET A 1 -42.29 -23.76 -40.79
N SER A 2 -41.71 -23.04 -41.76
CA SER A 2 -40.43 -23.40 -42.40
C SER A 2 -39.37 -22.42 -41.89
N LEU A 3 -38.50 -22.89 -41.01
CA LEU A 3 -37.30 -22.17 -40.61
C LEU A 3 -36.30 -22.34 -41.76
N LEU A 4 -36.10 -21.27 -42.53
CA LEU A 4 -35.03 -21.17 -43.51
C LEU A 4 -33.70 -21.24 -42.76
N SER A 5 -33.01 -22.36 -42.88
CA SER A 5 -31.59 -22.48 -42.61
C SER A 5 -30.83 -21.75 -43.72
N GLU A 6 -30.62 -20.44 -43.56
CA GLU A 6 -29.63 -19.73 -44.36
C GLU A 6 -28.26 -20.32 -44.05
N THR A 7 -27.72 -21.06 -45.02
CA THR A 7 -26.32 -21.47 -44.98
C THR A 7 -25.50 -20.25 -45.40
N PRO A 8 -24.60 -19.73 -44.55
CA PRO A 8 -23.71 -18.66 -44.97
C PRO A 8 -22.84 -19.18 -46.12
N ASN A 9 -22.94 -18.54 -47.29
CA ASN A 9 -22.12 -18.85 -48.45
C ASN A 9 -21.02 -17.78 -48.58
N PRO A 10 -19.89 -17.91 -47.85
CA PRO A 10 -18.85 -16.90 -47.87
C PRO A 10 -18.22 -16.85 -49.26
N SER A 11 -18.31 -15.69 -49.91
CA SER A 11 -17.65 -15.47 -51.19
C SER A 11 -16.14 -15.66 -51.05
N ARG A 12 -15.46 -16.09 -52.13
CA ARG A 12 -13.99 -16.18 -52.19
C ARG A 12 -13.31 -14.88 -51.73
N ARG A 13 -13.92 -13.73 -52.05
CA ARG A 13 -13.45 -12.41 -51.60
C ARG A 13 -13.56 -12.26 -50.08
N ALA A 14 -14.68 -12.64 -49.47
CA ALA A 14 -14.85 -12.59 -48.02
C ALA A 14 -13.85 -13.52 -47.31
N LEU A 15 -13.61 -14.72 -47.85
CA LEU A 15 -12.64 -15.65 -47.30
C LEU A 15 -11.21 -15.08 -47.34
N LEU A 16 -10.79 -14.49 -48.46
CA LEU A 16 -9.47 -13.89 -48.61
C LEU A 16 -9.29 -12.64 -47.74
N MET A 17 -10.32 -11.81 -47.62
CA MET A 17 -10.29 -10.61 -46.76
C MET A 17 -10.22 -10.98 -45.28
N THR A 18 -11.06 -11.91 -44.82
CA THR A 18 -11.05 -12.36 -43.42
C THR A 18 -9.77 -13.11 -43.08
N GLY A 19 -9.30 -14.00 -43.98
CA GLY A 19 -8.03 -14.70 -43.82
C GLY A 19 -6.84 -13.73 -43.79
N GLY A 20 -6.81 -12.75 -44.69
CA GLY A 20 -5.79 -11.71 -44.73
C GLY A 20 -5.80 -10.82 -43.48
N ALA A 21 -6.98 -10.46 -42.97
CA ALA A 21 -7.13 -9.67 -41.75
C ALA A 21 -6.68 -10.44 -40.50
N LEU A 22 -7.04 -11.72 -40.39
CA LEU A 22 -6.59 -12.59 -39.29
C LEU A 22 -5.07 -12.81 -39.32
N PHE A 23 -4.51 -13.00 -40.52
CA PHE A 23 -3.07 -13.10 -40.69
C PHE A 23 -2.39 -11.78 -40.31
N ALA A 24 -2.84 -10.64 -40.84
CA ALA A 24 -2.29 -9.33 -40.52
C ALA A 24 -2.37 -9.00 -39.01
N TRP A 25 -3.44 -9.39 -38.32
CA TRP A 25 -3.56 -9.25 -36.87
C TRP A 25 -2.42 -9.95 -36.13
N ALA A 26 -2.07 -11.19 -36.53
CA ALA A 26 -0.99 -11.94 -35.90
C ALA A 26 0.39 -11.27 -36.04
N TYR A 27 0.56 -10.41 -37.04
CA TYR A 27 1.80 -9.66 -37.31
C TYR A 27 1.71 -8.17 -36.99
N LEU A 28 0.60 -7.71 -36.38
CA LEU A 28 0.55 -6.36 -35.84
C LEU A 28 1.67 -6.21 -34.80
N PRO A 29 2.52 -5.17 -34.91
CA PRO A 29 3.60 -4.97 -33.97
C PRO A 29 3.01 -4.83 -32.57
N ARG A 30 3.26 -5.84 -31.73
CA ARG A 30 3.04 -5.72 -30.30
C ARG A 30 4.16 -4.87 -29.75
N PHE A 31 3.83 -3.92 -28.89
CA PHE A 31 4.85 -3.19 -28.12
C PHE A 31 5.59 -4.19 -27.24
N ALA A 32 6.71 -4.71 -27.74
CA ALA A 32 7.65 -5.45 -26.94
C ALA A 32 8.44 -4.44 -26.11
N ARG A 33 8.31 -4.51 -24.79
CA ARG A 33 9.28 -3.88 -23.91
C ARG A 33 10.40 -4.89 -23.68
N ALA A 34 11.65 -4.46 -23.84
CA ALA A 34 12.77 -5.25 -23.35
C ALA A 34 12.49 -5.60 -21.89
N ALA A 35 12.74 -6.84 -21.49
CA ALA A 35 12.79 -7.20 -20.08
C ALA A 35 13.95 -6.40 -19.49
N ASP A 36 13.66 -5.20 -19.01
CA ASP A 36 14.62 -4.37 -18.32
C ASP A 36 15.16 -5.26 -17.18
N HIS A 37 16.49 -5.38 -17.05
CA HIS A 37 17.13 -6.19 -15.99
C HIS A 37 16.77 -5.71 -14.56
N ARG A 38 15.95 -4.66 -14.44
CA ARG A 38 15.36 -4.23 -13.18
C ARG A 38 14.40 -5.30 -12.70
N ASP A 39 14.55 -5.65 -11.45
CA ASP A 39 13.61 -6.48 -10.71
C ASP A 39 12.83 -5.57 -9.75
N PRO A 40 11.94 -4.68 -10.25
CA PRO A 40 11.27 -3.70 -9.41
C PRO A 40 10.45 -4.43 -8.34
N ARG A 41 10.65 -4.02 -7.09
CA ARG A 41 9.91 -4.52 -5.93
C ARG A 41 9.08 -3.38 -5.39
N LEU A 42 7.77 -3.61 -5.30
CA LEU A 42 6.88 -2.75 -4.54
C LEU A 42 6.63 -3.41 -3.19
N ILE A 43 6.91 -2.67 -2.12
CA ILE A 43 6.57 -3.07 -0.76
C ILE A 43 5.54 -2.07 -0.25
N VAL A 44 4.37 -2.57 0.13
CA VAL A 44 3.30 -1.77 0.72
C VAL A 44 3.21 -2.15 2.20
N ILE A 45 3.44 -1.17 3.08
CA ILE A 45 3.35 -1.34 4.53
C ILE A 45 2.15 -0.52 5.01
N ILE A 46 1.20 -1.17 5.66
CA ILE A 46 0.04 -0.51 6.26
C ILE A 46 0.20 -0.57 7.77
N LEU A 47 0.32 0.61 8.39
CA LEU A 47 0.41 0.75 9.84
C LEU A 47 -1.02 0.71 10.43
N ARG A 48 -1.52 -0.50 10.68
CA ARG A 48 -2.79 -0.70 11.38
C ARG A 48 -2.66 -0.26 12.83
N GLY A 49 -3.64 0.48 13.36
CA GLY A 49 -3.61 1.00 14.74
C GLY A 49 -3.40 2.51 14.87
N ALA A 50 -3.62 3.27 13.79
CA ALA A 50 -3.65 4.74 13.76
C ALA A 50 -2.33 5.43 14.16
N LEU A 51 -1.41 5.51 13.18
CA LEU A 51 -0.26 6.41 13.27
C LEU A 51 -0.75 7.86 13.33
N ASP A 52 -0.27 8.62 14.31
CA ASP A 52 -0.41 10.07 14.29
C ASP A 52 0.61 10.69 13.32
N GLY A 53 0.11 11.17 12.18
CA GLY A 53 0.93 11.81 11.15
C GLY A 53 1.60 13.10 11.61
N LEU A 54 0.97 13.86 12.53
CA LEU A 54 1.49 15.14 13.02
C LEU A 54 2.60 14.96 14.07
N SER A 55 2.57 13.87 14.84
CA SER A 55 3.72 13.42 15.66
C SER A 55 4.84 12.78 14.84
N THR A 56 4.54 12.31 13.62
CA THR A 56 5.51 11.66 12.73
C THR A 56 6.29 12.69 11.94
N ILE A 57 5.59 13.51 11.15
CA ILE A 57 6.16 14.61 10.37
C ILE A 57 5.32 15.86 10.66
N GLY A 58 5.86 16.74 11.50
CA GLY A 58 5.16 17.94 11.97
C GLY A 58 5.45 19.16 11.09
N PRO A 59 4.44 20.00 10.79
CA PRO A 59 4.61 21.29 10.11
C PRO A 59 5.08 22.38 11.09
N LEU A 60 6.32 22.33 11.58
CA LEU A 60 6.83 23.31 12.56
C LEU A 60 6.92 24.74 12.02
N GLY A 61 6.86 24.94 10.70
CA GLY A 61 6.72 26.27 10.09
C GLY A 61 5.33 26.87 10.21
N ASP A 62 4.33 26.11 10.66
CA ASP A 62 2.98 26.58 10.94
C ASP A 62 2.89 27.10 12.40
N PRO A 63 2.56 28.39 12.62
CA PRO A 63 2.48 28.96 13.97
C PRO A 63 1.39 28.31 14.84
N ASP A 64 0.36 27.72 14.22
CA ASP A 64 -0.76 27.11 14.95
C ASP A 64 -0.44 25.66 15.36
N TYR A 65 0.58 25.01 14.77
CA TYR A 65 0.89 23.60 15.00
C TYR A 65 1.11 23.26 16.47
N ALA A 66 2.01 23.99 17.14
CA ALA A 66 2.34 23.70 18.53
C ALA A 66 1.14 23.93 19.46
N GLY A 67 0.36 24.99 19.22
CA GLY A 67 -0.83 25.29 20.02
C GLY A 67 -1.95 24.26 19.83
N LEU A 68 -2.15 23.77 18.60
CA LEU A 68 -3.19 22.78 18.27
C LEU A 68 -2.81 21.35 18.67
N HIS A 69 -1.53 21.02 18.59
CA HIS A 69 -1.02 19.67 18.88
C HIS A 69 -0.62 19.49 20.34
N GLY A 70 -0.43 20.59 21.08
CA GLY A 70 -0.18 20.59 22.52
C GLY A 70 1.17 19.96 22.90
N ASP A 71 1.20 19.26 24.03
CA ASP A 71 2.43 18.73 24.64
C ASP A 71 3.15 17.68 23.79
N ILE A 72 2.48 17.10 22.79
CA ILE A 72 3.06 16.13 21.85
C ILE A 72 3.57 16.78 20.55
N ALA A 73 3.51 18.11 20.44
CA ALA A 73 4.11 18.83 19.32
C ALA A 73 5.62 18.58 19.23
N LEU A 74 6.09 18.30 18.02
CA LEU A 74 7.51 18.23 17.73
C LEU A 74 8.17 19.61 17.92
N SER A 75 9.40 19.62 18.44
CA SER A 75 10.22 20.81 18.63
C SER A 75 11.58 20.65 17.95
N LEU A 76 12.17 21.74 17.45
CA LEU A 76 13.55 21.76 16.94
C LEU A 76 14.61 21.85 18.05
N SER A 77 14.20 21.93 19.31
CA SER A 77 15.09 22.09 20.46
C SER A 77 14.79 21.06 21.56
N GLY A 78 15.73 20.93 22.49
CA GLY A 78 15.64 19.99 23.62
C GLY A 78 16.22 18.61 23.32
N ALA A 79 16.10 17.70 24.29
CA ALA A 79 16.71 16.37 24.22
C ALA A 79 16.13 15.49 23.09
N ASN A 80 14.87 15.72 22.72
CA ASN A 80 14.16 14.98 21.67
C ASN A 80 13.87 15.87 20.44
N ALA A 81 14.82 16.74 20.08
CA ALA A 81 14.67 17.64 18.96
C ALA A 81 14.37 16.87 17.65
N ALA A 82 13.30 17.26 16.98
CA ALA A 82 12.90 16.77 15.67
C ALA A 82 13.96 17.11 14.62
N LEU A 83 14.04 16.28 13.58
CA LEU A 83 15.02 16.41 12.51
C LEU A 83 14.40 17.24 11.37
N PRO A 84 14.95 18.42 11.03
CA PRO A 84 14.43 19.20 9.91
C PRO A 84 14.52 18.42 8.59
N LEU A 85 13.39 18.33 7.88
CA LEU A 85 13.32 17.83 6.51
C LEU A 85 13.56 18.96 5.51
N ASP A 86 12.88 20.09 5.73
CA ASP A 86 13.01 21.33 4.97
C ASP A 86 12.75 22.56 5.88
N SER A 87 12.38 23.71 5.31
CA SER A 87 12.10 24.94 6.06
C SER A 87 10.74 24.94 6.80
N PHE A 88 9.87 23.97 6.54
CA PHE A 88 8.50 23.93 7.05
C PHE A 88 8.21 22.66 7.86
N PHE A 89 8.78 21.51 7.48
CA PHE A 89 8.54 20.21 8.11
C PHE A 89 9.75 19.69 8.87
N ALA A 90 9.48 19.04 10.01
CA ALA A 90 10.46 18.24 10.74
C ALA A 90 9.88 16.85 11.05
N ILE A 91 10.74 15.83 11.07
CA ILE A 91 10.37 14.45 11.37
C ILE A 91 10.78 14.06 12.78
N ASN A 92 10.02 13.16 13.40
CA ASN A 92 10.29 12.59 14.70
C ASN A 92 11.76 12.09 14.82
N PRO A 93 12.46 12.38 15.93
CA PRO A 93 13.86 11.97 16.12
C PRO A 93 14.10 10.47 16.05
N ALA A 94 13.07 9.64 16.26
CA ALA A 94 13.15 8.19 16.12
C ALA A 94 13.24 7.70 14.65
N MET A 95 13.16 8.60 13.66
CA MET A 95 13.18 8.28 12.23
C MET A 95 14.39 8.87 11.47
N PRO A 96 15.64 8.71 11.98
CA PRO A 96 16.82 9.33 11.36
C PRO A 96 17.12 8.77 9.96
N VAL A 97 16.75 7.51 9.72
CA VAL A 97 16.92 6.86 8.41
C VAL A 97 16.01 7.51 7.37
N PHE A 98 14.75 7.78 7.71
CA PHE A 98 13.82 8.44 6.79
C PHE A 98 14.27 9.87 6.51
N ALA A 99 14.70 10.62 7.54
CA ALA A 99 15.24 11.96 7.36
C ALA A 99 16.41 11.99 6.36
N ARG A 100 17.32 11.01 6.44
CA ARG A 100 18.44 10.87 5.51
C ARG A 100 17.97 10.55 4.08
N LEU A 101 17.02 9.62 3.92
CA LEU A 101 16.48 9.26 2.61
C LEU A 101 15.74 10.43 1.95
N PHE A 102 14.99 11.21 2.74
CA PHE A 102 14.30 12.40 2.26
C PHE A 102 15.30 13.44 1.73
N LYS A 103 16.36 13.73 2.49
CA LYS A 103 17.43 14.65 2.06
C LYS A 103 18.18 14.17 0.81
N ALA A 104 18.23 12.85 0.59
CA ALA A 104 18.81 12.25 -0.61
C ALA A 104 17.86 12.22 -1.82
N GLY A 105 16.62 12.70 -1.68
CA GLY A 105 15.60 12.62 -2.73
C GLY A 105 15.07 11.19 -2.95
N GLN A 106 15.24 10.30 -1.98
CA GLN A 106 14.87 8.88 -2.03
C GLN A 106 13.64 8.53 -1.18
N ALA A 107 13.08 9.51 -0.45
CA ALA A 107 11.83 9.38 0.27
C ALA A 107 10.99 10.65 0.10
N ALA A 108 9.68 10.49 0.20
CA ALA A 108 8.71 11.58 0.15
C ALA A 108 7.64 11.37 1.22
N ALA A 109 7.07 12.47 1.70
CA ALA A 109 5.92 12.50 2.58
C ALA A 109 4.76 13.20 1.87
N VAL A 110 3.56 12.64 1.99
CA VAL A 110 2.34 13.23 1.41
C VAL A 110 1.39 13.53 2.57
N HIS A 111 1.21 14.82 2.84
CA HIS A 111 0.30 15.31 3.86
C HIS A 111 -1.11 15.51 3.30
N ALA A 112 -2.10 15.65 4.20
CA ALA A 112 -3.49 15.88 3.87
C ALA A 112 -4.10 14.82 2.92
N ALA A 113 -3.59 13.59 2.97
CA ALA A 113 -4.13 12.45 2.24
C ALA A 113 -4.99 11.58 3.17
N ALA A 114 -6.23 11.33 2.78
CA ALA A 114 -7.16 10.48 3.50
C ALA A 114 -8.14 9.81 2.53
N THR A 115 -8.75 8.69 2.95
CA THR A 115 -9.90 8.11 2.25
C THR A 115 -11.12 9.04 2.38
N GLY A 116 -12.25 8.70 1.75
CA GLY A 116 -13.52 9.42 1.95
C GLY A 116 -14.23 9.12 3.28
N TYR A 117 -13.74 8.16 4.05
CA TYR A 117 -14.39 7.70 5.29
C TYR A 117 -14.19 8.70 6.43
N ARG A 118 -15.28 9.11 7.10
CA ARG A 118 -15.27 10.14 8.16
C ARG A 118 -15.94 9.69 9.46
N GLU A 119 -16.33 8.43 9.56
CA GLU A 119 -16.90 7.86 10.78
C GLU A 119 -15.79 7.39 11.75
N ARG A 120 -16.17 6.94 12.94
CA ARG A 120 -15.24 6.70 14.06
C ARG A 120 -14.78 5.24 14.23
N SER A 121 -15.08 4.35 13.29
CA SER A 121 -14.64 2.94 13.37
C SER A 121 -13.30 2.75 12.67
N HIS A 122 -12.29 2.35 13.45
CA HIS A 122 -10.97 1.99 12.91
C HIS A 122 -11.04 0.81 11.94
N PHE A 123 -11.92 -0.17 12.20
CA PHE A 123 -12.07 -1.35 11.35
C PHE A 123 -12.64 -0.97 9.98
N ASP A 124 -13.69 -0.14 9.96
CA ASP A 124 -14.29 0.32 8.71
C ASP A 124 -13.34 1.22 7.93
N GLY A 125 -12.64 2.13 8.60
CA GLY A 125 -11.65 3.00 7.97
C GLY A 125 -10.49 2.20 7.35
N GLN A 126 -10.05 1.14 8.04
CA GLN A 126 -9.06 0.19 7.51
C GLN A 126 -9.61 -0.55 6.29
N ASP A 127 -10.86 -1.03 6.34
CA ASP A 127 -11.49 -1.70 5.21
C ASP A 127 -11.59 -0.79 3.98
N VAL A 128 -11.96 0.47 4.15
CA VAL A 128 -11.99 1.47 3.07
C VAL A 128 -10.58 1.70 2.51
N LEU A 129 -9.57 1.86 3.36
CA LEU A 129 -8.17 2.05 2.94
C LEU A 129 -7.64 0.85 2.15
N GLU A 130 -7.87 -0.36 2.65
CA GLU A 130 -7.34 -1.60 2.07
C GLU A 130 -8.13 -2.04 0.83
N SER A 131 -9.44 -1.83 0.83
CA SER A 131 -10.27 -2.14 -0.34
C SER A 131 -10.13 -1.11 -1.46
N GLY A 132 -9.91 0.16 -1.14
CA GLY A 132 -10.01 1.27 -2.08
C GLY A 132 -11.43 1.55 -2.58
N LEU A 133 -12.46 1.06 -1.86
CA LEU A 133 -13.88 1.29 -2.16
C LEU A 133 -14.44 2.45 -1.34
N PRO A 134 -15.57 3.07 -1.74
CA PRO A 134 -16.11 4.25 -1.05
C PRO A 134 -16.65 3.98 0.36
N GLY A 135 -16.89 2.72 0.74
CA GLY A 135 -17.49 2.38 2.04
C GLY A 135 -17.08 0.98 2.55
N PRO A 136 -17.32 0.72 3.85
CA PRO A 136 -16.91 -0.52 4.52
C PRO A 136 -17.83 -1.71 4.20
N GLY A 137 -17.43 -2.91 4.66
CA GLY A 137 -18.29 -4.10 4.78
C GLY A 137 -18.62 -4.87 3.49
N ASN A 138 -18.49 -4.25 2.31
CA ASN A 138 -18.83 -4.90 1.03
C ASN A 138 -17.61 -5.44 0.26
N ALA A 139 -16.39 -5.19 0.77
CA ALA A 139 -15.16 -5.51 0.06
C ALA A 139 -14.71 -6.95 0.32
N THR A 140 -14.74 -7.78 -0.72
CA THR A 140 -14.12 -9.12 -0.71
C THR A 140 -12.70 -9.13 -1.28
N THR A 141 -12.27 -8.01 -1.90
CA THR A 141 -10.95 -7.86 -2.54
C THR A 141 -10.31 -6.52 -2.22
N GLY A 142 -8.99 -6.49 -2.18
CA GLY A 142 -8.19 -5.29 -1.98
C GLY A 142 -7.68 -4.67 -3.27
N TRP A 143 -7.37 -3.37 -3.21
CA TRP A 143 -6.95 -2.63 -4.40
C TRP A 143 -5.60 -3.14 -4.95
N LEU A 144 -4.68 -3.62 -4.10
CA LEU A 144 -3.38 -4.10 -4.55
C LEU A 144 -3.52 -5.41 -5.33
N ASN A 145 -4.40 -6.31 -4.92
CA ASN A 145 -4.69 -7.53 -5.70
C ASN A 145 -5.30 -7.18 -7.05
N ARG A 146 -6.28 -6.27 -7.08
CA ARG A 146 -6.89 -5.82 -8.34
C ARG A 146 -5.88 -5.14 -9.26
N ALA A 147 -4.90 -4.42 -8.70
CA ALA A 147 -3.79 -3.86 -9.47
C ALA A 147 -2.90 -4.97 -10.09
N ILE A 148 -2.55 -6.01 -9.33
CA ILE A 148 -1.80 -7.17 -9.86
C ILE A 148 -2.58 -7.86 -10.98
N ALA A 149 -3.90 -8.07 -10.80
CA ALA A 149 -4.76 -8.69 -11.80
C ALA A 149 -4.91 -7.85 -13.10
N SER A 150 -4.63 -6.54 -13.02
CA SER A 150 -4.69 -5.62 -14.17
C SER A 150 -3.37 -5.51 -14.93
N LEU A 151 -2.31 -6.18 -14.48
CA LEU A 151 -1.03 -6.21 -15.19
C LEU A 151 -1.13 -7.01 -16.51
N PRO A 152 -0.39 -6.63 -17.56
CA PRO A 152 -0.39 -7.35 -18.83
C PRO A 152 -0.12 -8.85 -18.69
N ALA A 153 -0.89 -9.68 -19.40
CA ALA A 153 -0.67 -11.11 -19.44
C ALA A 153 0.75 -11.43 -19.94
N GLY A 154 1.47 -12.28 -19.20
CA GLY A 154 2.87 -12.60 -19.50
C GLY A 154 3.88 -11.93 -18.55
N GLU A 155 3.50 -10.83 -17.90
CA GLU A 155 4.29 -10.16 -16.86
C GLU A 155 4.65 -11.12 -15.73
N ARG A 156 5.88 -11.02 -15.22
CA ARG A 156 6.38 -11.88 -14.14
C ARG A 156 5.53 -11.73 -12.88
N VAL A 157 5.18 -10.51 -12.52
CA VAL A 157 4.36 -10.22 -11.33
C VAL A 157 2.94 -10.76 -11.49
N ALA A 158 2.35 -10.68 -12.69
CA ALA A 158 1.04 -11.27 -12.96
C ALA A 158 1.03 -12.80 -12.79
N LYS A 159 2.15 -13.48 -13.06
CA LYS A 159 2.31 -14.94 -12.90
C LYS A 159 2.64 -15.35 -11.46
N LEU A 160 3.59 -14.65 -10.83
CA LEU A 160 4.04 -14.99 -9.47
C LEU A 160 3.09 -14.49 -8.38
N GLY A 161 2.31 -13.44 -8.68
CA GLY A 161 1.38 -12.86 -7.74
C GLY A 161 2.04 -12.00 -6.67
N GLY A 162 1.34 -11.84 -5.55
CA GLY A 162 1.78 -11.08 -4.38
C GLY A 162 2.27 -11.95 -3.23
N LEU A 163 3.01 -11.34 -2.29
CA LEU A 163 3.38 -11.94 -1.02
C LEU A 163 2.67 -11.19 0.11
N ALA A 164 1.90 -11.92 0.92
CA ALA A 164 1.33 -11.42 2.17
C ALA A 164 2.20 -11.90 3.33
N VAL A 165 2.67 -10.96 4.15
CA VAL A 165 3.43 -11.27 5.37
C VAL A 165 2.55 -11.03 6.58
N GLY A 166 2.23 -12.10 7.32
CA GLY A 166 1.42 -12.04 8.54
C GLY A 166 0.57 -13.29 8.76
N PRO A 167 -0.05 -13.41 9.95
CA PRO A 167 -0.81 -14.60 10.34
C PRO A 167 -2.09 -14.80 9.51
N SER A 168 -2.58 -13.75 8.85
CA SER A 168 -3.68 -13.82 7.89
C SER A 168 -3.41 -12.89 6.72
N THR A 169 -3.93 -13.26 5.54
CA THR A 169 -3.83 -12.40 4.35
C THR A 169 -4.64 -11.11 4.58
N PRO A 170 -4.00 -9.92 4.54
CA PRO A 170 -4.70 -8.65 4.74
C PRO A 170 -5.61 -8.32 3.55
N LEU A 171 -6.68 -7.55 3.78
CA LEU A 171 -7.68 -7.24 2.75
C LEU A 171 -7.03 -6.63 1.52
N VAL A 172 -6.04 -5.74 1.69
CA VAL A 172 -5.38 -5.00 0.60
C VAL A 172 -4.88 -5.90 -0.54
N ILE A 173 -4.50 -7.14 -0.23
CA ILE A 173 -3.95 -8.09 -1.21
C ILE A 173 -4.86 -9.30 -1.47
N ARG A 174 -6.07 -9.36 -0.91
CA ARG A 174 -7.05 -10.43 -1.24
C ARG A 174 -7.65 -10.23 -2.64
N GLY A 175 -7.84 -11.30 -3.39
CA GLY A 175 -8.55 -11.29 -4.67
C GLY A 175 -8.14 -12.41 -5.62
N ALA A 176 -8.44 -12.25 -6.90
CA ALA A 176 -8.27 -13.28 -7.93
C ALA A 176 -6.81 -13.49 -8.37
N ALA A 177 -5.93 -12.49 -8.21
CA ALA A 177 -4.52 -12.69 -8.51
C ALA A 177 -3.88 -13.63 -7.48
N PRO A 178 -2.91 -14.48 -7.88
CA PRO A 178 -2.22 -15.38 -6.95
C PRO A 178 -1.60 -14.61 -5.78
N VAL A 179 -1.68 -15.18 -4.58
CA VAL A 179 -1.03 -14.62 -3.38
C VAL A 179 -0.44 -15.75 -2.57
N LEU A 180 0.84 -15.62 -2.23
CA LEU A 180 1.49 -16.46 -1.24
C LEU A 180 1.34 -15.82 0.14
N GLY A 181 0.80 -16.55 1.10
CA GLY A 181 0.82 -16.17 2.51
C GLY A 181 2.06 -16.73 3.20
N TRP A 182 2.77 -15.89 3.95
CA TRP A 182 3.88 -16.30 4.80
C TRP A 182 3.81 -15.60 6.15
N ALA A 183 4.11 -16.33 7.22
CA ALA A 183 4.27 -15.77 8.55
C ALA A 183 5.53 -16.36 9.21
N PRO A 184 6.27 -15.59 10.01
CA PRO A 184 7.35 -16.15 10.81
C PRO A 184 6.79 -17.19 11.78
N GLN A 185 7.36 -18.40 11.77
CA GLN A 185 6.91 -19.50 12.64
C GLN A 185 7.37 -19.32 14.09
N ALA A 186 8.48 -18.62 14.30
CA ALA A 186 8.98 -18.20 15.59
C ALA A 186 9.18 -16.69 15.55
N LEU A 187 8.54 -15.97 16.47
CA LEU A 187 8.93 -14.60 16.76
C LEU A 187 10.21 -14.67 17.63
N PRO A 188 11.19 -13.80 17.38
CA PRO A 188 12.33 -13.71 18.29
C PRO A 188 11.83 -13.43 19.71
N THR A 189 12.44 -14.08 20.69
CA THR A 189 12.15 -13.81 22.10
C THR A 189 12.33 -12.31 22.34
N PRO A 190 11.34 -11.61 22.95
CA PRO A 190 11.50 -10.23 23.34
C PRO A 190 12.82 -10.05 24.09
N SER A 191 13.58 -9.00 23.76
CA SER A 191 14.76 -8.66 24.56
C SER A 191 14.32 -8.33 25.99
N ASP A 192 15.15 -8.62 26.98
CA ASP A 192 14.89 -8.24 28.37
C ASP A 192 14.59 -6.73 28.50
N ALA A 193 15.28 -5.90 27.71
CA ALA A 193 15.04 -4.46 27.64
C ALA A 193 13.61 -4.06 27.18
N LEU A 194 12.93 -4.89 26.38
CA LEU A 194 11.54 -4.65 25.99
C LEU A 194 10.61 -5.04 27.15
N ALA A 195 10.88 -6.15 27.82
CA ALA A 195 10.12 -6.56 29.00
C ALA A 195 10.24 -5.52 30.12
N GLU A 196 11.46 -5.02 30.38
CA GLU A 196 11.71 -3.95 31.36
C GLU A 196 10.97 -2.67 31.02
N ARG A 197 10.97 -2.21 29.76
CA ARG A 197 10.22 -1.01 29.34
C ARG A 197 8.71 -1.19 29.47
N VAL A 198 8.20 -2.39 29.20
CA VAL A 198 6.78 -2.70 29.38
C VAL A 198 6.41 -2.69 30.87
N LEU A 199 7.23 -3.30 31.72
CA LEU A 199 7.04 -3.27 33.17
C LEU A 199 7.15 -1.84 33.74
N ASP A 200 8.12 -1.06 33.27
CA ASP A 200 8.28 0.35 33.65
C ASP A 200 7.05 1.18 33.28
N LEU A 201 6.45 0.93 32.11
CA LEU A 201 5.21 1.56 31.68
C LEU A 201 4.04 1.24 32.63
N TYR A 202 3.96 0.00 33.11
CA TYR A 202 2.93 -0.42 34.07
C TYR A 202 3.16 0.21 35.45
N ASN A 203 4.39 0.23 35.96
CA ASN A 203 4.73 0.85 37.23
C ASN A 203 4.38 2.35 37.27
N HIS A 204 4.49 3.05 36.13
CA HIS A 204 4.17 4.47 36.04
C HIS A 204 2.67 4.77 35.90
N ARG A 205 1.81 3.78 35.63
CA ARG A 205 0.38 4.00 35.34
C ARG A 205 -0.60 3.20 36.19
N ASP A 206 -0.17 2.09 36.80
CA ASP A 206 -1.04 1.20 37.56
C ASP A 206 -0.54 1.06 39.02
N PRO A 207 -1.21 1.69 40.00
CA PRO A 207 -0.83 1.62 41.41
C PRO A 207 -0.91 0.20 42.01
N VAL A 208 -1.57 -0.75 41.34
CA VAL A 208 -1.72 -2.14 41.81
C VAL A 208 -0.53 -3.01 41.39
N LEU A 209 0.21 -2.59 40.35
CA LEU A 209 1.38 -3.29 39.83
C LEU A 209 2.72 -2.62 40.20
N ALA A 210 2.68 -1.40 40.74
CA ALA A 210 3.84 -0.64 41.20
C ALA A 210 4.42 -1.15 42.54
#